data_AF-A0A9N9BUC7-F1
#
_entry.id   AF-A0A9N9BUC7-F1
#
_cell.length_a   1.000
_cell.length_b   1.000
_cell.length_c   1.000
_cell.angle_alpha   90.00
_cell.angle_beta   90.00
_cell.angle_gamma   90.00
#
_symmetry.space_group_name_H-M   'P 1'
#
loop_
_entity.id
_entity.type
_entity.pdbx_description
1 polymer ?
#
loop_
_entity_poly.entity_id
_entity_poly.type
_entity_poly.pdbx_seq_one_letter_code
_entity_poly.pdbx_strand_id
1 'polypeptide(L)'
;MDQITIKNDTTITCKWSTKPGSRVVSVVDFELFMDKGSRKGLIAVLWDKGVNMTQNSASAKVQIYSPSDIKLPATFLARSFANTDFGPSCTAYT
;
A
#
# COMPACT_ATOMS: atom_id res chain seq x y z
N MET A 1 19.36 2.70 0.02
CA MET A 1 17.99 2.16 0.15
C MET A 1 17.87 1.06 -0.87
N ASP A 2 17.56 -0.15 -0.43
CA ASP A 2 17.41 -1.29 -1.35
C ASP A 2 16.17 -1.08 -2.20
N GLN A 3 16.36 -1.04 -3.51
CA GLN A 3 15.26 -0.94 -4.47
C GLN A 3 14.57 -2.31 -4.55
N ILE A 4 13.40 -2.44 -3.92
CA ILE A 4 12.60 -3.66 -4.01
C ILE A 4 12.00 -3.70 -5.41
N THR A 5 12.43 -4.67 -6.24
CA THR A 5 11.80 -4.92 -7.54
C THR A 5 10.51 -5.71 -7.30
N ILE A 6 9.37 -5.04 -7.38
CA ILE A 6 8.06 -5.66 -7.20
C ILE A 6 7.52 -6.11 -8.55
N LYS A 7 7.14 -7.39 -8.67
CA LYS A 7 6.54 -7.96 -9.88
C LYS A 7 5.04 -8.17 -9.66
N ASN A 8 4.30 -8.40 -10.75
CA ASN A 8 2.90 -8.87 -10.63
C ASN A 8 2.85 -10.14 -9.79
N ASP A 9 1.80 -10.27 -8.98
CA ASP A 9 1.56 -11.38 -8.05
C ASP A 9 2.60 -11.51 -6.94
N THR A 10 3.43 -10.48 -6.71
CA THR A 10 4.34 -10.44 -5.56
C THR A 10 3.58 -10.06 -4.30
N THR A 11 3.75 -10.84 -3.23
CA THR A 11 3.29 -10.43 -1.90
C THR A 11 4.39 -9.66 -1.19
N ILE A 12 4.08 -8.44 -0.75
CA ILE A 12 4.97 -7.61 0.05
C ILE A 12 4.42 -7.42 1.46
N THR A 13 5.29 -7.14 2.43
CA THR A 13 4.85 -6.73 3.77
C THR A 13 4.95 -5.22 3.86
N CYS A 14 3.81 -4.55 3.93
CA CYS A 14 3.75 -3.11 4.16
C CYS A 14 3.76 -2.86 5.68
N LYS A 15 4.58 -1.89 6.11
CA LYS A 15 4.69 -1.48 7.52
C LYS A 15 4.35 0.00 7.61
N TRP A 16 3.23 0.33 8.25
CA TRP A 16 2.78 1.71 8.46
C TRP A 16 3.31 2.31 9.74
N SER A 17 3.62 1.46 10.72
CA SER A 17 4.44 1.84 11.87
C SER A 17 5.59 0.86 12.00
N THR A 18 6.76 1.37 12.33
CA THR A 18 7.93 0.59 12.71
C THR A 18 8.14 0.57 14.24
N LYS A 19 7.32 1.33 14.99
CA LYS A 19 7.40 1.43 16.44
C LYS A 19 6.21 0.71 17.10
N PRO A 20 6.46 -0.01 18.21
CA PRO A 20 5.40 -0.46 19.11
C PRO A 20 4.57 0.71 19.63
N GLY A 21 3.28 0.49 19.85
CA GLY A 21 2.33 1.53 20.29
C GLY A 21 1.72 2.32 19.14
N SER A 22 1.75 1.75 17.91
CA SER A 22 1.02 2.34 16.80
C SER A 22 -0.47 2.41 17.12
N ARG A 23 -1.04 3.57 16.80
CA ARG A 23 -2.47 3.84 16.90
C ARG A 23 -3.24 3.47 15.65
N VAL A 24 -2.55 3.00 14.60
CA VAL A 24 -3.20 2.59 13.35
C VAL A 24 -3.96 1.28 13.59
N VAL A 25 -5.28 1.33 13.44
CA VAL A 25 -6.17 0.19 13.68
C VAL A 25 -6.62 -0.48 12.40
N SER A 26 -6.67 0.25 11.29
CA SER A 26 -7.01 -0.29 9.97
C SER A 26 -6.37 0.53 8.87
N VAL A 27 -6.03 -0.12 7.76
CA VAL A 27 -5.78 0.55 6.48
C VAL A 27 -7.03 0.37 5.65
N VAL A 28 -7.73 1.46 5.35
CA VAL A 28 -9.01 1.42 4.63
C VAL A 28 -8.83 1.27 3.13
N ASP A 29 -7.70 1.72 2.61
CA ASP A 29 -7.40 1.70 1.18
C ASP A 29 -5.89 1.62 0.94
N PHE A 30 -5.52 0.91 -0.12
CA PHE A 30 -4.15 0.78 -0.61
C PHE A 30 -4.14 0.78 -2.15
N GLU A 31 -3.62 1.84 -2.73
CA GLU A 31 -3.68 2.14 -4.16
C GLU A 31 -2.30 2.15 -4.79
N LEU A 32 -2.19 1.63 -6.02
CA LEU A 32 -0.99 1.73 -6.85
C LEU A 32 -1.17 2.74 -7.96
N PHE A 33 -0.16 3.56 -8.20
CA PHE A 33 -0.16 4.57 -9.24
C PHE A 33 1.05 4.44 -10.16
N MET A 34 0.80 4.70 -11.45
CA MET A 34 1.83 4.95 -12.43
C MET A 34 2.14 6.45 -12.47
N ASP A 35 3.39 6.83 -12.25
CA ASP A 35 3.82 8.23 -12.21
C ASP A 35 4.19 8.79 -13.59
N LYS A 36 4.47 7.91 -14.56
CA LYS A 36 4.96 8.24 -15.91
C LYS A 36 4.32 7.36 -17.00
N GLY A 37 4.45 7.77 -18.26
CA GLY A 37 3.97 7.02 -19.43
C GLY A 37 2.52 7.31 -19.82
N SER A 38 2.06 6.66 -20.89
CA SER A 38 0.73 6.89 -21.50
C SER A 38 -0.44 6.42 -20.62
N ARG A 39 -0.17 5.65 -19.57
CA ARG A 39 -1.14 5.13 -18.59
C ARG A 39 -0.93 5.73 -17.20
N LYS A 40 -0.38 6.95 -17.10
CA LYS A 40 -0.21 7.67 -15.83
C LYS A 40 -1.55 7.74 -15.07
N GLY A 41 -1.54 7.40 -13.78
CA GLY A 41 -2.74 7.40 -12.94
C GLY A 41 -2.85 6.14 -12.09
N LEU A 42 -4.05 5.92 -11.54
CA LEU A 42 -4.36 4.73 -10.73
C LEU A 42 -4.26 3.46 -11.59
N ILE A 43 -3.47 2.49 -11.10
CA ILE A 43 -3.31 1.17 -11.71
C ILE A 43 -4.34 0.21 -11.11
N ALA A 44 -4.36 0.12 -9.78
CA ALA A 44 -5.18 -0.82 -9.04
C ALA A 44 -5.44 -0.33 -7.61
N VAL A 45 -6.62 -0.65 -7.09
CA VAL A 45 -6.95 -0.59 -5.67
C VAL A 45 -6.75 -2.00 -5.12
N LEU A 46 -5.74 -2.18 -4.26
CA LEU A 46 -5.34 -3.49 -3.76
C LEU A 46 -6.17 -3.93 -2.56
N TRP A 47 -6.72 -2.98 -1.79
CA TRP A 47 -7.65 -3.22 -0.69
C TRP A 47 -8.83 -2.26 -0.76
N ASP A 48 -9.89 -2.65 -1.46
CA ASP A 48 -11.13 -1.89 -1.57
C ASP A 48 -11.98 -1.92 -0.29
N LYS A 49 -11.81 -2.96 0.54
CA LYS A 49 -12.54 -3.18 1.81
C LYS A 49 -11.69 -2.91 3.06
N GLY A 50 -10.43 -2.54 2.87
CA GLY A 50 -9.47 -2.34 3.93
C GLY A 50 -9.02 -3.61 4.67
N VAL A 51 -8.06 -3.45 5.57
CA VAL A 51 -7.46 -4.49 6.43
C VAL A 51 -7.30 -3.96 7.84
N ASN A 52 -7.73 -4.77 8.81
CA ASN A 52 -7.53 -4.47 10.24
C ASN A 52 -6.12 -4.83 10.69
N MET A 53 -5.52 -3.96 11.49
CA MET A 53 -4.18 -4.16 12.06
C MET A 53 -4.31 -4.89 13.39
N THR A 54 -3.98 -6.17 13.40
CA THR A 54 -3.99 -7.02 14.61
C THR A 54 -2.61 -7.14 15.26
N GLN A 55 -1.57 -6.62 14.61
CA GLN A 55 -0.18 -6.72 15.04
C GLN A 55 0.39 -5.35 15.43
N ASN A 56 1.24 -5.33 16.46
CA ASN A 56 1.95 -4.14 16.93
C ASN A 56 3.46 -4.39 16.75
N SER A 57 4.14 -3.89 15.71
CA SER A 57 3.85 -2.70 14.89
C SER A 57 2.91 -2.93 13.67
N ALA A 58 2.07 -1.93 13.37
CA ALA A 58 1.03 -1.98 12.34
C ALA A 58 1.58 -2.35 10.95
N SER A 59 1.33 -3.59 10.54
CA SER A 59 1.80 -4.16 9.27
C SER A 59 0.86 -5.23 8.76
N ALA A 60 0.86 -5.43 7.44
CA ALA A 60 0.06 -6.44 6.78
C ALA A 60 0.68 -6.82 5.42
N LYS A 61 0.36 -8.05 4.98
CA LYS A 61 0.79 -8.58 3.68
C LYS A 61 -0.17 -8.11 2.59
N VAL A 62 0.37 -7.49 1.56
CA VAL A 62 -0.37 -7.01 0.39
C VAL A 62 0.08 -7.81 -0.82
N GLN A 63 -0.86 -8.38 -1.56
CA GLN A 63 -0.57 -8.93 -2.89
C GLN A 63 -0.64 -7.81 -3.92
N ILE A 64 0.47 -7.60 -4.61
CA ILE A 64 0.59 -6.61 -5.69
C ILE A 64 0.10 -7.24 -6.98
N TYR A 65 -0.86 -6.59 -7.63
CA TYR A 65 -1.34 -7.00 -8.95
C TYR A 65 -1.59 -5.79 -9.85
N SER A 66 -1.68 -6.06 -11.15
CA SER A 66 -2.08 -5.11 -12.18
C SER A 66 -3.07 -5.77 -13.14
N PRO A 67 -3.97 -4.99 -13.76
CA PRO A 67 -4.81 -5.47 -14.86
C PRO A 67 -3.97 -6.06 -16.00
N SER A 68 -4.52 -7.04 -16.74
CA SER A 68 -3.78 -7.79 -17.76
C SER A 68 -3.26 -6.94 -18.93
N ASP A 69 -3.87 -5.78 -19.20
CA ASP A 69 -3.44 -4.82 -20.22
C ASP A 69 -2.36 -3.84 -19.73
N ILE A 70 -2.01 -3.89 -18.43
CA ILE A 70 -1.01 -3.03 -17.80
C ILE A 70 0.17 -3.88 -17.35
N LYS A 71 1.36 -3.54 -17.83
CA LYS A 71 2.61 -4.08 -17.27
C LYS A 71 3.03 -3.20 -16.10
N LEU A 72 3.24 -3.80 -14.92
CA LEU A 72 3.80 -3.08 -13.78
C LEU A 72 5.19 -2.53 -14.14
N PRO A 73 5.41 -1.22 -13.96
CA PRO A 73 6.71 -0.61 -14.19
C PRO A 73 7.70 -1.04 -13.09
N ALA A 74 8.99 -0.85 -13.35
CA ALA A 74 10.04 -1.09 -12.36
C ALA A 74 9.93 -0.16 -11.13
N THR A 75 9.27 0.99 -11.30
CA THR A 75 8.98 1.97 -10.24
C THR A 75 7.53 2.42 -10.37
N PHE A 76 6.80 2.38 -9.27
CA PHE A 76 5.45 2.91 -9.14
C PHE A 76 5.32 3.58 -7.78
N LEU A 77 4.26 4.37 -7.62
CA LEU A 77 3.92 4.97 -6.34
C LEU A 77 2.83 4.14 -5.67
N ALA A 78 2.85 4.08 -4.36
CA ALA A 78 1.74 3.56 -3.59
C ALA A 78 1.20 4.61 -2.62
N ARG A 79 -0.12 4.64 -2.47
CA ARG A 79 -0.81 5.46 -1.47
C ARG A 79 -1.62 4.57 -0.57
N SER A 80 -1.63 4.89 0.71
CA SER A 80 -2.45 4.18 1.70
C SER A 80 -3.21 5.17 2.55
N PHE A 81 -4.44 4.82 2.90
CA PHE A 81 -5.27 5.56 3.86
C PHE A 81 -5.54 4.67 5.06
N ALA A 82 -5.34 5.21 6.26
CA ALA A 82 -5.43 4.46 7.49
C ALA A 82 -6.23 5.20 8.56
N ASN A 83 -6.98 4.45 9.36
CA ASN A 83 -7.66 4.96 10.55
C ASN A 83 -6.81 4.72 11.79
N THR A 84 -6.96 5.63 12.76
CA THR A 84 -6.34 5.52 14.07
C THR A 84 -7.39 5.31 15.16
N ASP A 85 -7.00 4.69 16.28
CA ASP A 85 -7.86 4.54 17.47
C ASP A 85 -8.26 5.90 18.07
N PHE A 86 -7.35 6.88 18.00
CA PHE A 86 -7.53 8.26 18.43
C PHE A 86 -6.77 9.22 17.51
N GLY A 87 -7.49 10.08 16.79
CA GLY A 87 -6.91 11.14 15.97
C GLY A 87 -7.38 11.09 14.51
N PRO A 88 -6.78 11.93 13.64
CA PRO A 88 -7.16 11.97 12.23
C PRO A 88 -6.71 10.70 11.49
N SER A 89 -7.38 10.40 10.38
CA SER A 89 -6.89 9.43 9.41
C SER A 89 -5.53 9.85 8.87
N CYS A 90 -4.68 8.87 8.58
CA CYS A 90 -3.31 9.09 8.12
C CYS A 90 -3.15 8.62 6.67
N THR A 91 -2.37 9.35 5.88
CA THR A 91 -2.01 8.98 4.50
C THR A 91 -0.51 8.77 4.39
N ALA A 92 -0.07 7.65 3.82
CA ALA A 92 1.34 7.42 3.50
C ALA A 92 1.53 7.23 1.99
N TYR A 93 2.63 7.80 1.49
CA TYR A 93 3.07 7.74 0.10
C TYR A 93 4.45 7.09 0.06
N THR A 94 4.68 6.15 -0.85
CA THR A 94 6.02 5.61 -1.11
C THR A 94 6.26 5.36 -2.58
#